data_AF-A0A330M0N9-F1
#
_entry.id   AF-A0A330M0N9-F1
#
_cell.length_a   1.000
_cell.length_b   1.000
_cell.length_c   1.000
_cell.angle_alpha   90.00
_cell.angle_beta   90.00
_cell.angle_gamma   90.00
#
_symmetry.space_group_name_H-M   'P 1'
#
loop_
_entity.id
_entity.type
_entity.pdbx_description
1 polymer ?
#
loop_
_entity_poly.entity_id
_entity_poly.type
_entity_poly.pdbx_seq_one_letter_code
_entity_poly.pdbx_strand_id
1 'polypeptide(L)' 'MRHDWVDVNFQDLNSLEHHQLLTGFIARIFQHEYVHLQGITLIERGAMQASNSLNEAVR' A
#
# COMPACT_ATOMS: atom_id res chain seq x y z
N MET A 1 -3.20 -1.56 -9.45
CA MET A 1 -2.95 -2.96 -9.87
C MET A 1 -2.29 -3.69 -8.70
N ARG A 2 -2.70 -4.91 -8.33
CA ARG A 2 -2.12 -5.68 -7.21
C ARG A 2 -1.46 -6.94 -7.77
N HIS A 3 -0.40 -7.41 -7.13
CA HIS A 3 0.30 -8.64 -7.51
C HIS A 3 -0.47 -9.86 -7.01
N ASP A 4 -0.42 -10.97 -7.75
CA ASP A 4 -1.10 -12.22 -7.38
C ASP A 4 -0.38 -12.99 -6.27
N TRP A 5 0.89 -12.66 -6.02
CA TRP A 5 1.70 -13.22 -4.95
C TRP A 5 2.63 -12.15 -4.37
N VAL A 6 3.03 -12.34 -3.11
CA VAL A 6 4.02 -11.51 -2.41
C VAL A 6 4.87 -12.40 -1.50
N ASP A 7 6.17 -12.12 -1.47
CA ASP A 7 7.07 -12.67 -0.46
C ASP A 7 7.18 -11.66 0.69
N VAL A 8 6.80 -12.07 1.91
CA VAL A 8 6.67 -11.14 3.05
C VAL A 8 7.51 -11.59 4.23
N ASN A 9 8.17 -10.61 4.86
CA ASN A 9 8.78 -10.74 6.17
C ASN A 9 8.08 -9.79 7.14
N PHE A 10 7.62 -10.30 8.27
CA PHE A 10 6.96 -9.49 9.30
C PHE A 10 7.17 -10.09 10.69
N GLN A 11 6.90 -9.29 11.71
CA GLN A 11 6.97 -9.69 13.10
C GLN A 11 5.57 -9.84 13.68
N ASP A 12 5.34 -10.89 14.47
CA ASP A 12 4.09 -11.06 15.22
C ASP A 12 4.08 -10.29 16.55
N LEU A 13 2.97 -10.37 17.28
CA LEU A 13 2.81 -9.69 18.57
C LEU A 13 3.77 -10.19 19.67
N ASN A 14 4.36 -11.37 19.49
CA ASN A 14 5.37 -11.95 20.39
C ASN A 14 6.80 -11.61 19.96
N SER A 15 6.96 -10.69 19.01
CA SER A 15 8.25 -10.33 18.44
C SER A 15 8.95 -11.45 17.63
N LEU A 16 8.22 -12.47 17.19
CA LEU A 16 8.78 -13.53 16.34
C LEU A 16 8.72 -13.12 14.88
N GLU A 17 9.83 -13.33 14.16
CA GLU A 17 9.90 -13.08 12.72
C GLU A 17 9.28 -14.24 11.92
N HIS A 18 8.52 -13.88 10.90
CA HIS A 18 7.85 -14.79 9.99
C HIS A 18 8.20 -14.42 8.56
N HIS A 19 8.70 -15.41 7.79
CA HIS A 19 8.98 -15.29 6.36
C HIS A 19 8.11 -16.27 5.59
N GLN A 20 7.28 -15.76 4.67
CA GLN A 20 6.32 -16.60 3.95
C GLN A 20 5.93 -16.04 2.57
N LEU A 21 5.76 -16.94 1.60
CA LEU A 21 5.18 -16.64 0.30
C LEU A 21 3.65 -16.71 0.38
N LEU A 22 2.99 -15.58 0.13
CA LEU A 22 1.54 -15.47 0.10
C LEU A 22 1.06 -15.39 -1.35
N THR A 23 -0.07 -16.04 -1.64
CA THR A 23 -0.67 -16.05 -2.98
C THR A 23 -2.17 -15.76 -2.93
N GLY A 24 -2.74 -15.39 -4.08
CA GLY A 24 -4.19 -15.24 -4.27
C GLY A 24 -4.81 -14.19 -3.35
N PHE A 25 -5.91 -14.57 -2.69
CA PHE A 25 -6.70 -13.63 -1.88
C PHE A 25 -5.92 -13.07 -0.69
N ILE A 26 -5.12 -13.90 -0.02
CA ILE A 26 -4.34 -13.50 1.16
C ILE A 26 -3.24 -12.50 0.76
N ALA A 27 -2.56 -12.73 -0.37
CA ALA A 27 -1.59 -11.77 -0.92
C ALA A 27 -2.21 -10.39 -1.17
N ARG A 28 -3.47 -10.34 -1.62
CA ARG A 28 -4.18 -9.07 -1.86
C ARG A 28 -4.53 -8.32 -0.57
N ILE A 29 -4.84 -9.02 0.52
CA ILE A 29 -5.10 -8.42 1.82
C ILE A 29 -3.80 -7.84 2.37
N PHE A 30 -2.72 -8.63 2.37
CA PHE A 30 -1.42 -8.16 2.86
C PHE A 30 -0.94 -6.88 2.15
N GLN A 31 -1.07 -6.83 0.82
CA GLN A 31 -0.77 -5.63 0.05
C GLN A 31 -1.67 -4.43 0.40
N HIS A 32 -2.94 -4.65 0.76
CA HIS A 32 -3.85 -3.58 1.16
C HIS A 32 -3.42 -2.92 2.47
N GLU A 33 -3.19 -3.74 3.49
CA GLU A 33 -2.82 -3.27 4.82
C GLU A 33 -1.42 -2.65 4.81
N TYR A 34 -0.49 -3.23 4.03
CA TYR A 34 0.85 -2.65 3.89
C TYR A 34 0.80 -1.23 3.30
N VAL A 35 -0.04 -0.97 2.29
CA VAL A 35 -0.22 0.39 1.75
C VAL A 35 -0.75 1.35 2.81
N HIS A 36 -1.60 0.89 3.74
CA HIS A 36 -2.03 1.70 4.87
C HIS A 36 -0.87 2.04 5.82
N LEU A 37 0.01 1.08 6.10
CA LEU A 37 1.21 1.31 6.92
C LEU A 37 2.20 2.31 6.29
N GLN A 38 2.26 2.39 4.95
CA GLN A 38 3.15 3.33 4.26
C GLN A 38 2.64 4.79 4.25
N GLY A 39 1.46 5.08 4.84
CA GLY A 39 0.93 6.44 4.90
C GLY A 39 0.46 7.02 3.54
N ILE A 40 0.50 6.22 2.47
CA ILE A 40 0.03 6.55 1.11
C ILE A 40 -1.47 6.88 1.08
N THR A 41 -2.21 6.50 2.11
CA THR A 41 -3.65 6.73 2.18
C THR A 41 -4.05 8.21 2.39
N LEU A 42 -3.17 9.09 2.89
CA LEU A 42 -3.56 10.46 3.26
C LEU A 42 -2.71 11.58 2.62
N ILE A 43 -1.39 11.43 2.52
CA ILE A 43 -0.51 12.52 2.04
C ILE A 43 -0.43 12.57 0.51
N GLU A 44 -0.34 11.43 -0.17
CA GLU A 44 -0.16 11.40 -1.64
C GLU A 44 -1.45 11.73 -2.40
N ARG A 45 -2.62 11.39 -1.86
CA ARG A 45 -3.92 11.75 -2.47
C ARG A 45 -4.18 13.26 -2.45
N GLY A 46 -3.76 13.96 -1.39
CA GLY A 46 -3.86 15.42 -1.32
C GLY A 46 -2.96 16.13 -2.33
N ALA A 47 -1.73 15.63 -2.52
CA ALA A 47 -0.77 16.19 -3.48
C ALA A 47 -1.23 16.00 -4.95
N MET A 48 -1.78 14.84 -5.30
CA MET A 48 -2.26 14.57 -6.67
C MET A 48 -3.56 15.32 -7.02
N GLN A 49 -4.41 15.63 -6.03
CA GLN A 49 -5.60 16.46 -6.27
C GLN A 49 -5.24 17.95 -6.43
N ALA A 50 -4.25 18.45 -5.68
CA ALA A 50 -3.77 19.83 -5.81
C ALA A 50 -3.08 20.10 -7.17
N SER A 51 -2.34 19.13 -7.71
CA SER A 51 -1.66 19.28 -9.01
C SER A 51 -2.61 19.25 -10.20
N ASN A 52 -3.76 18.56 -10.11
CA ASN A 52 -4.72 18.51 -11.21
C ASN A 52 -5.58 19.78 -11.31
N SER A 53 -5.94 20.42 -10.20
CA SER A 53 -6.79 21.62 -10.20
C SER A 53 -6.08 22.90 -10.67
N LEU A 54 -4.76 22.98 -10.53
CA LEU A 54 -3.98 24.13 -11.00
C LEU A 54 -3.80 24.15 -12.54
N ASN A 55 -3.77 22.97 -13.18
CA ASN A 55 -3.57 22.87 -14.63
C ASN A 55 -4.84 23.16 -15.45
N GLU A 56 -6.04 23.02 -14.88
CA GLU A 56 -7.29 23.45 -15.54
C GLU A 56 -7.56 24.96 -15.39
N ALA A 57 -7.07 25.61 -14.34
CA ALA A 57 -7.31 27.04 -14.10
C ALA A 57 -6.38 28.00 -14.88
N VAL A 58 -5.34 27.47 -15.54
CA VAL A 58 -4.33 28.23 -16.31
C VAL A 58 -4.47 27.98 -17.82
N ARG A 59 -5.60 27.42 -18.26
CA ARG A 59 -5.93 27.21 -19.67
C ARG A 59 -7.15 28.03 -20.06
#